data_AF-A0A3E0WEL9-F1
#
_entry.id   AF-A0A3E0WEL9-F1
#
_cell.length_a   1.000
_cell.length_b   1.000
_cell.length_c   1.000
_cell.angle_alpha   90.00
_cell.angle_beta   90.00
_cell.angle_gamma   90.00
#
_symmetry.space_group_name_H-M   'P 1'
#
loop_
_entity.id
_entity.type
_entity.pdbx_description
1 polymer ?
#
loop_
_entity_poly.entity_id
_entity_poly.type
_entity_poly.pdbx_seq_one_letter_code
_entity_poly.pdbx_strand_id
1 'polypeptide(L)'
;MPDSLQRHPSAFISWAHVDPDWSQREIDARRELVFNFATALRGNGVDADVDLYYLTDPVDWTRWGPSRVDECEFVLIVVSNSWRLAWEGGGDSSKGAGAAAEADSLRSIYAADRKVFIEKVRLILLPGANSEDIPSGLHGVPRFRIETIDEAGLSDLLRSLTKQPEFMKNALGPLPELPPNPPAFAGASYAAAPTNSVDADETVAPPMSDVSPGQRNALAKAREYLRYTAFSRSGLLNQLASEGFSMDDAEFAVASAGAAWDEQAAKKAGQYLAHIALSREGLLNQLVSEGFSESESERALANIRADWTEQAVKKAKEYLVQGAFSQSRLSSQLVFDGFTENEATAAAADTYQ
;
A
#
# COMPACT_ATOMS: atom_id res chain seq x y z
N MET A 1 20.46 -39.13 5.61
CA MET A 1 20.56 -37.70 5.25
C MET A 1 20.49 -36.94 6.56
N PRO A 2 21.51 -36.17 6.96
CA PRO A 2 21.38 -35.32 8.14
C PRO A 2 20.31 -34.27 7.84
N ASP A 3 19.43 -34.06 8.82
CA ASP A 3 18.41 -33.01 8.86
C ASP A 3 19.00 -31.70 8.31
N SER A 4 18.48 -31.22 7.18
CA SER A 4 18.76 -29.85 6.76
C SER A 4 18.19 -28.96 7.85
N LEU A 5 19.07 -28.39 8.70
CA LEU A 5 18.70 -27.44 9.75
C LEU A 5 17.66 -26.47 9.21
N GLN A 6 16.42 -26.62 9.68
CA GLN A 6 15.32 -25.75 9.30
C GLN A 6 15.69 -24.35 9.77
N ARG A 7 15.96 -23.43 8.83
CA ARG A 7 16.38 -22.07 9.16
C ARG A 7 15.20 -21.34 9.79
N HIS A 8 15.36 -20.91 11.03
CA HIS A 8 14.41 -20.07 11.76
C HIS A 8 14.78 -18.59 11.55
N PRO A 9 13.90 -17.75 10.97
CA PRO A 9 14.18 -16.32 10.83
C PRO A 9 14.16 -15.66 12.21
N SER A 10 15.14 -14.79 12.49
CA SER A 10 15.16 -13.98 13.72
C SER A 10 14.39 -12.69 13.53
N ALA A 11 13.55 -12.34 14.50
CA ALA A 11 12.70 -11.16 14.43
C ALA A 11 12.68 -10.41 15.76
N PHE A 12 12.97 -9.12 15.75
CA PHE A 12 12.87 -8.27 16.94
C PHE A 12 11.53 -7.52 16.95
N ILE A 13 10.78 -7.57 18.05
CA ILE A 13 9.51 -6.87 18.20
C ILE A 13 9.73 -5.53 18.92
N SER A 14 9.62 -4.44 18.17
CA SER A 14 9.68 -3.07 18.67
C SER A 14 8.26 -2.55 18.93
N TRP A 15 7.99 -2.07 20.14
CA TRP A 15 6.65 -1.61 20.54
C TRP A 15 6.75 -0.52 21.61
N ALA A 16 5.71 0.32 21.72
CA ALA A 16 5.64 1.34 22.77
C ALA A 16 4.88 0.80 24.00
N HIS A 17 5.45 0.99 25.19
CA HIS A 17 4.92 0.43 26.44
C HIS A 17 3.64 1.10 26.95
N VAL A 18 3.45 2.36 26.60
CA VAL A 18 2.34 3.21 27.06
C VAL A 18 1.91 4.16 25.96
N ASP A 19 0.63 4.50 25.91
CA ASP A 19 0.07 5.60 25.11
C ASP A 19 -0.46 6.69 26.04
N PRO A 20 -0.36 8.00 25.71
CA PRO A 20 -0.78 9.12 26.56
C PRO A 20 -2.17 8.98 27.19
N ASP A 21 -3.10 8.26 26.55
CA ASP A 21 -4.50 8.15 26.96
C ASP A 21 -4.88 6.77 27.54
N TRP A 22 -3.94 5.83 27.67
CA TRP A 22 -4.26 4.48 28.13
C TRP A 22 -4.39 4.37 29.66
N SER A 23 -5.45 3.69 30.09
CA SER A 23 -5.60 3.19 31.45
C SER A 23 -4.64 2.03 31.74
N GLN A 24 -4.42 1.73 33.03
CA GLN A 24 -3.58 0.58 33.43
C GLN A 24 -4.09 -0.75 32.83
N ARG A 25 -5.41 -0.91 32.70
CA ARG A 25 -5.99 -2.10 32.07
C ARG A 25 -5.64 -2.22 30.59
N GLU A 26 -5.59 -1.11 29.88
CA GLU A 26 -5.21 -1.08 28.46
C GLU A 26 -3.71 -1.33 28.28
N ILE A 27 -2.87 -0.79 29.18
CA ILE A 27 -1.44 -1.09 29.21
C ILE A 27 -1.20 -2.58 29.45
N ASP A 28 -1.87 -3.17 30.45
CA ASP A 28 -1.74 -4.59 30.78
C ASP A 28 -2.25 -5.47 29.63
N ALA A 29 -3.40 -5.13 29.03
CA ALA A 29 -3.95 -5.83 27.88
C ALA A 29 -3.02 -5.75 26.66
N ARG A 30 -2.42 -4.59 26.40
CA ARG A 30 -1.45 -4.45 25.29
C ARG A 30 -0.21 -5.30 25.52
N ARG A 31 0.33 -5.29 26.75
CA ARG A 31 1.47 -6.11 27.13
C ARG A 31 1.18 -7.59 26.92
N GLU A 32 0.02 -8.07 27.36
CA GLU A 32 -0.42 -9.45 27.14
C GLU A 32 -0.57 -9.77 25.65
N LEU A 33 -1.14 -8.85 24.87
CA LEU A 33 -1.31 -9.00 23.43
C LEU A 33 0.04 -9.13 22.70
N VAL A 34 1.02 -8.29 23.03
CA VAL A 34 2.39 -8.35 22.46
C VAL A 34 3.09 -9.65 22.86
N PHE A 35 2.94 -10.08 24.12
CA PHE A 35 3.47 -11.36 24.59
C PHE A 35 2.86 -12.56 23.85
N ASN A 36 1.55 -12.57 23.66
CA ASN A 36 0.84 -13.63 22.94
C ASN A 36 1.26 -13.66 21.47
N PHE A 37 1.42 -12.49 20.84
CA PHE A 37 1.93 -12.37 19.48
C PHE A 37 3.35 -12.94 19.34
N ALA A 38 4.27 -12.55 20.22
CA ALA A 38 5.63 -13.09 20.25
C ALA A 38 5.64 -14.61 20.44
N THR A 39 4.83 -15.12 21.37
CA THR A 39 4.68 -16.55 21.65
C THR A 39 4.16 -17.31 20.43
N ALA A 40 3.17 -16.76 19.72
CA ALA A 40 2.62 -17.38 18.52
C ALA A 40 3.64 -17.42 17.37
N LEU A 41 4.43 -16.37 17.18
CA LEU A 41 5.53 -16.38 16.20
C LEU A 41 6.56 -17.46 16.53
N ARG A 42 6.97 -17.57 17.80
CA ARG A 42 7.88 -18.63 18.26
C ARG A 42 7.30 -20.03 18.07
N GLY A 43 6.01 -20.21 18.35
CA GLY A 43 5.28 -21.45 18.09
C GLY A 43 5.24 -21.87 16.62
N ASN A 44 5.36 -20.90 15.70
CA ASN A 44 5.41 -21.10 14.25
C ASN A 44 6.85 -21.07 13.68
N GLY A 45 7.87 -21.18 14.53
CA GLY A 45 9.26 -21.34 14.11
C GLY A 45 9.96 -20.04 13.70
N VAL A 46 9.44 -18.88 14.07
CA VAL A 46 10.18 -17.59 14.01
C VAL A 46 10.89 -17.39 15.35
N ASP A 47 12.19 -17.13 15.34
CA ASP A 47 12.93 -16.77 16.55
C ASP A 47 12.65 -15.31 16.93
N ALA A 48 11.41 -15.07 17.41
CA ALA A 48 10.93 -13.75 17.78
C ALA A 48 11.43 -13.37 19.18
N ASP A 49 12.05 -12.19 19.27
CA ASP A 49 12.59 -11.64 20.50
C ASP A 49 11.90 -10.32 20.88
N VAL A 50 11.66 -10.12 22.17
CA VAL A 50 10.95 -8.96 22.71
C VAL A 50 11.43 -8.67 24.13
N ASP A 51 11.44 -7.40 24.52
CA ASP A 51 11.90 -6.95 25.85
C ASP A 51 11.17 -7.62 27.03
N LEU A 52 9.90 -8.02 26.82
CA LEU A 52 9.09 -8.74 27.80
C LEU A 52 9.73 -10.02 28.32
N TYR A 53 10.63 -10.64 27.55
CA TYR A 53 11.37 -11.83 27.98
C TYR A 53 12.51 -11.53 28.97
N TYR A 54 12.93 -10.27 29.09
CA TYR A 54 14.10 -9.86 29.86
C TYR A 54 13.77 -8.94 31.04
N LEU A 55 12.50 -8.84 31.43
CA LEU A 55 12.05 -7.93 32.51
C LEU A 55 12.72 -8.19 33.87
N THR A 56 13.23 -9.40 34.10
CA THR A 56 13.94 -9.79 35.33
C THR A 56 15.46 -9.74 35.20
N ASP A 57 15.96 -9.50 33.99
CA ASP A 57 17.38 -9.64 33.69
C ASP A 57 18.09 -8.28 33.80
N PRO A 58 19.36 -8.26 34.23
CA PRO A 58 20.15 -7.03 34.28
C PRO A 58 20.62 -6.63 32.86
N VAL A 59 19.69 -6.09 32.06
CA VAL A 59 19.93 -5.67 30.67
C VAL A 59 20.26 -4.19 30.60
N ASP A 60 21.29 -3.85 29.83
CA ASP A 60 21.56 -2.46 29.42
C ASP A 60 20.60 -2.07 28.29
N TRP A 61 19.44 -1.54 28.67
CA TRP A 61 18.39 -1.11 27.75
C TRP A 61 18.82 -0.04 26.75
N THR A 62 19.90 0.71 27.05
CA THR A 62 20.42 1.72 26.11
C THR A 62 21.09 1.11 24.89
N ARG A 63 21.54 -0.14 24.98
CA ARG A 63 22.24 -0.87 23.92
C ARG A 63 21.46 -2.06 23.39
N TRP A 64 20.64 -2.68 24.24
CA TRP A 64 19.94 -3.90 23.89
C TRP A 64 18.97 -3.72 22.71
N GLY A 65 18.12 -2.69 22.73
CA GLY A 65 17.20 -2.41 21.63
C GLY A 65 17.94 -2.17 20.30
N PRO A 66 18.90 -1.23 20.26
CA PRO A 66 19.75 -1.01 19.07
C PRO A 66 20.46 -2.26 18.58
N SER A 67 21.03 -3.09 19.48
CA SER A 67 21.71 -4.32 19.06
C SER A 67 20.75 -5.33 18.45
N ARG A 68 19.51 -5.43 18.93
CA ARG A 68 18.48 -6.28 18.30
C ARG A 68 18.07 -5.78 16.91
N VAL A 69 17.94 -4.46 16.74
CA VAL A 69 17.68 -3.85 15.44
C VAL A 69 18.78 -4.18 14.44
N ASP A 70 20.04 -4.24 14.87
CA ASP A 70 21.17 -4.60 14.00
C ASP A 70 21.25 -6.11 13.74
N GLU A 71 21.15 -6.94 14.77
CA GLU A 71 21.41 -8.40 14.72
C GLU A 71 20.27 -9.22 14.09
N CYS A 72 19.01 -8.84 14.30
CA CYS A 72 17.88 -9.62 13.81
C CYS A 72 17.70 -9.50 12.29
N GLU A 73 17.19 -10.54 11.63
CA GLU A 73 16.89 -10.50 10.19
C GLU A 73 15.71 -9.56 9.92
N PHE A 74 14.72 -9.55 10.81
CA PHE A 74 13.54 -8.70 10.71
C PHE A 74 13.35 -7.83 11.96
N VAL A 75 12.75 -6.66 11.76
CA VAL A 75 12.22 -5.81 12.84
C VAL A 75 10.72 -5.64 12.64
N LEU A 76 9.95 -6.08 13.63
CA LEU A 76 8.49 -6.06 13.64
C LEU A 76 8.04 -4.89 14.51
N ILE A 77 7.58 -3.82 13.88
CA ILE A 77 7.13 -2.61 14.58
C ILE A 77 5.65 -2.74 14.88
N VAL A 78 5.30 -2.88 16.16
CA VAL A 78 3.91 -2.87 16.61
C VAL A 78 3.41 -1.43 16.62
N VAL A 79 2.52 -1.12 15.67
CA VAL A 79 2.03 0.24 15.43
C VAL A 79 1.20 0.74 16.62
N SER A 80 1.51 1.94 17.10
CA SER A 80 0.73 2.72 18.06
C SER A 80 1.08 4.21 17.94
N ASN A 81 0.19 5.07 18.45
CA ASN A 81 0.40 6.52 18.47
C ASN A 81 1.71 6.90 19.19
N SER A 82 2.02 6.30 20.34
CA SER A 82 3.32 6.51 21.00
C SER A 82 4.52 6.12 20.15
N TRP A 83 4.46 5.00 19.41
CA TRP A 83 5.57 4.59 18.55
C TRP A 83 5.74 5.58 17.38
N ARG A 84 4.63 6.05 16.81
CA ARG A 84 4.63 7.12 15.81
C ARG A 84 5.28 8.40 16.30
N LEU A 85 4.90 8.87 17.49
CA LEU A 85 5.50 10.07 18.08
C LEU A 85 7.01 9.91 18.32
N ALA A 86 7.45 8.71 18.73
CA ALA A 86 8.86 8.39 18.86
C ALA A 86 9.60 8.41 17.50
N TRP A 87 8.98 7.89 16.44
CA TRP A 87 9.53 7.96 15.08
C TRP A 87 9.62 9.38 14.53
N GLU A 88 8.58 10.18 14.70
CA GLU A 88 8.47 11.54 14.14
C GLU A 88 9.27 12.58 14.93
N GLY A 89 9.92 12.18 16.03
CA GLY A 89 10.74 13.04 16.87
C GLY A 89 9.95 13.99 17.78
N GLY A 90 8.67 13.67 18.05
CA GLY A 90 7.73 14.54 18.76
C GLY A 90 7.43 14.18 20.23
N GLY A 91 8.13 13.21 20.83
CA GLY A 91 7.85 12.73 22.20
C GLY A 91 8.76 13.32 23.29
N ASP A 92 8.20 13.61 24.46
CA ASP A 92 8.96 13.91 25.68
C ASP A 92 9.82 12.69 26.06
N SER A 93 11.14 12.88 26.05
CA SER A 93 12.18 11.84 26.25
C SER A 93 12.11 11.08 27.58
N SER A 94 11.16 11.41 28.45
CA SER A 94 10.98 10.82 29.78
C SER A 94 9.96 9.66 29.85
N LYS A 95 9.09 9.48 28.84
CA LYS A 95 8.04 8.43 28.82
C LYS A 95 8.05 7.65 27.50
N GLY A 96 9.05 6.80 27.30
CA GLY A 96 9.19 5.97 26.09
C GLY A 96 10.62 5.71 25.61
N ALA A 97 11.59 5.75 26.54
CA ALA A 97 13.02 5.73 26.21
C ALA A 97 13.46 4.55 25.32
N GLY A 98 12.83 3.38 25.45
CA GLY A 98 13.11 2.21 24.60
C GLY A 98 12.71 2.43 23.14
N ALA A 99 11.43 2.77 22.88
CA ALA A 99 10.92 3.00 21.53
C ALA A 99 11.63 4.17 20.82
N ALA A 100 12.04 5.21 21.56
CA ALA A 100 12.82 6.32 20.99
C ALA A 100 14.21 5.89 20.51
N ALA A 101 14.95 5.11 21.32
CA ALA A 101 16.27 4.61 20.96
C ALA A 101 16.22 3.62 19.78
N GLU A 102 15.19 2.78 19.73
CA GLU A 102 14.93 1.87 18.61
C GLU A 102 14.56 2.63 17.34
N ALA A 103 13.70 3.65 17.45
CA ALA A 103 13.34 4.53 16.34
C ALA A 103 14.54 5.28 15.79
N ASP A 104 15.45 5.77 16.64
CA ASP A 104 16.70 6.42 16.22
C ASP A 104 17.62 5.47 15.43
N SER A 105 17.75 4.22 15.90
CA SER A 105 18.53 3.19 15.21
C SER A 105 17.92 2.86 13.84
N LEU A 106 16.60 2.71 13.78
CA LEU A 106 15.86 2.50 12.55
C LEU A 106 15.94 3.69 11.58
N ARG A 107 15.91 4.93 12.09
CA ARG A 107 16.09 6.15 11.27
C ARG A 107 17.48 6.20 10.65
N SER A 108 18.51 5.74 11.35
CA SER A 108 19.88 5.61 10.82
C SER A 108 19.92 4.67 9.61
N ILE A 109 19.30 3.48 9.73
CA ILE A 109 19.19 2.52 8.61
C ILE A 109 18.38 3.13 7.46
N TYR A 110 17.25 3.77 7.75
CA TYR A 110 16.38 4.40 6.76
C TYR A 110 17.10 5.48 5.95
N ALA A 111 17.90 6.32 6.63
CA ALA A 111 18.68 7.37 6.00
C ALA A 111 19.86 6.84 5.16
N ALA A 112 20.45 5.71 5.57
CA ALA A 112 21.57 5.10 4.87
C ALA A 112 21.16 4.31 3.62
N ASP A 113 20.16 3.43 3.75
CA ASP A 113 19.65 2.60 2.65
C ASP A 113 18.17 2.24 2.85
N ARG A 114 17.31 2.94 2.10
CA ARG A 114 15.86 2.74 2.15
C ARG A 114 15.43 1.33 1.70
N LYS A 115 16.18 0.68 0.81
CA LYS A 115 15.84 -0.68 0.34
C LYS A 115 16.11 -1.70 1.44
N VAL A 116 17.28 -1.62 2.09
CA VAL A 116 17.62 -2.47 3.24
C VAL A 116 16.59 -2.31 4.35
N PHE A 117 16.19 -1.05 4.63
CA PHE A 117 15.13 -0.77 5.59
C PHE A 117 13.81 -1.47 5.24
N ILE A 118 13.32 -1.31 4.00
CA ILE A 118 12.06 -1.91 3.54
C ILE A 118 12.11 -3.44 3.57
N GLU A 119 13.25 -4.04 3.24
CA GLU A 119 13.45 -5.49 3.28
C GLU A 119 13.45 -6.04 4.72
N LYS A 120 13.98 -5.28 5.68
CA LYS A 120 14.13 -5.67 7.10
C LYS A 120 12.89 -5.40 7.95
N VAL A 121 12.19 -4.29 7.71
CA VAL A 121 11.12 -3.82 8.59
C VAL A 121 9.75 -4.31 8.16
N ARG A 122 8.91 -4.71 9.12
CA ARG A 122 7.48 -4.98 8.92
C ARG A 122 6.65 -4.20 9.92
N LEU A 123 5.61 -3.53 9.45
CA LEU A 123 4.64 -2.84 10.31
C LEU A 123 3.54 -3.82 10.71
N ILE A 124 3.31 -3.95 12.02
CA ILE A 124 2.35 -4.89 12.59
C ILE A 124 1.20 -4.11 13.23
N LEU A 125 0.00 -4.31 12.69
CA LEU A 125 -1.24 -3.78 13.25
C LEU A 125 -1.93 -4.90 14.01
N LEU A 126 -1.66 -4.99 15.31
CA LEU A 126 -2.32 -5.91 16.23
C LEU A 126 -3.79 -5.49 16.49
N PRO A 127 -4.64 -6.36 17.05
CA PRO A 127 -6.03 -6.03 17.35
C PRO A 127 -6.15 -4.72 18.13
N GLY A 128 -7.01 -3.82 17.66
CA GLY A 128 -7.21 -2.48 18.23
C GLY A 128 -6.24 -1.39 17.75
N ALA A 129 -5.28 -1.70 16.87
CA ALA A 129 -4.39 -0.68 16.29
C ALA A 129 -5.12 0.19 15.23
N ASN A 130 -4.89 1.51 15.26
CA ASN A 130 -5.39 2.43 14.25
C ASN A 130 -4.39 2.55 13.08
N SER A 131 -4.88 2.59 11.84
CA SER A 131 -4.02 2.84 10.67
C SER A 131 -3.46 4.26 10.60
N GLU A 132 -4.11 5.21 11.25
CA GLU A 132 -3.63 6.60 11.37
C GLU A 132 -2.37 6.70 12.24
N ASP A 133 -2.11 5.69 13.08
CA ASP A 133 -0.90 5.60 13.88
C ASP A 133 0.31 5.12 13.07
N ILE A 134 0.16 4.86 11.77
CA ILE A 134 1.29 4.55 10.90
C ILE A 134 2.14 5.81 10.74
N PRO A 135 3.44 5.76 11.07
CA PRO A 135 4.28 6.94 11.02
C PRO A 135 4.49 7.48 9.61
N SER A 136 4.52 8.81 9.51
CA SER A 136 4.81 9.48 8.24
C SER A 136 6.18 9.04 7.68
N GLY A 137 6.20 8.78 6.37
CA GLY A 137 7.37 8.24 5.67
C GLY A 137 7.49 6.71 5.66
N LEU A 138 6.72 5.99 6.48
CA LEU A 138 6.73 4.52 6.51
C LEU A 138 5.60 3.86 5.71
N HIS A 139 4.78 4.62 4.97
CA HIS A 139 3.67 4.07 4.16
C HIS A 139 4.11 3.07 3.07
N GLY A 140 5.37 3.12 2.63
CA GLY A 140 5.94 2.18 1.67
C GLY A 140 6.49 0.88 2.27
N VAL A 141 6.46 0.73 3.60
CA VAL A 141 6.93 -0.45 4.31
C VAL A 141 5.84 -1.52 4.33
N PRO A 142 6.15 -2.82 4.15
CA PRO A 142 5.14 -3.86 4.20
C PRO A 142 4.43 -3.89 5.55
N ARG A 143 3.10 -3.99 5.49
CA ARG A 143 2.20 -3.94 6.65
C ARG A 143 1.38 -5.21 6.77
N PHE A 144 1.21 -5.69 7.98
CA PHE A 144 0.40 -6.87 8.29
C PHE A 144 -0.60 -6.52 9.38
N ARG A 145 -1.89 -6.65 9.04
CA ARG A 145 -2.98 -6.55 10.00
C ARG A 145 -3.27 -7.94 10.54
N ILE A 146 -3.22 -8.08 11.85
CA ILE A 146 -3.45 -9.33 12.56
C ILE A 146 -4.73 -9.14 13.36
N GLU A 147 -5.82 -9.73 12.91
CA GLU A 147 -7.12 -9.66 13.60
C GLU A 147 -7.20 -10.68 14.74
N THR A 148 -6.59 -11.85 14.55
CA THR A 148 -6.53 -12.95 15.50
C THR A 148 -5.09 -13.45 15.62
N ILE A 149 -4.65 -13.76 16.84
CA ILE A 149 -3.32 -14.34 17.08
C ILE A 149 -3.44 -15.86 16.99
N ASP A 150 -3.72 -16.33 15.78
CA ASP A 150 -3.78 -17.75 15.41
C ASP A 150 -3.08 -17.96 14.05
N GLU A 151 -3.01 -19.22 13.59
CA GLU A 151 -2.31 -19.56 12.34
C GLU A 151 -2.90 -18.83 11.13
N ALA A 152 -4.22 -18.62 11.10
CA ALA A 152 -4.91 -17.92 10.03
C ALA A 152 -4.53 -16.43 9.99
N GLY A 153 -4.66 -15.73 11.13
CA GLY A 153 -4.33 -14.30 11.22
C GLY A 153 -2.84 -13.99 11.05
N LEU A 154 -1.97 -14.97 11.28
CA LEU A 154 -0.51 -14.83 11.12
C LEU A 154 0.01 -15.26 9.74
N SER A 155 -0.81 -15.88 8.90
CA SER A 155 -0.36 -16.56 7.68
C SER A 155 0.49 -15.66 6.77
N ASP A 156 0.01 -14.45 6.45
CA ASP A 156 0.72 -13.52 5.57
C ASP A 156 2.04 -13.04 6.15
N LEU A 157 2.07 -12.75 7.45
CA LEU A 157 3.29 -12.39 8.15
C LEU A 157 4.28 -13.55 8.13
N LEU A 158 3.84 -14.76 8.46
CA LEU A 158 4.69 -15.96 8.47
C LEU A 158 5.24 -16.24 7.08
N ARG A 159 4.44 -16.13 6.02
CA ARG A 159 4.89 -16.25 4.62
C ARG A 159 5.96 -15.23 4.28
N SER A 160 5.79 -13.98 4.71
CA SER A 160 6.80 -12.93 4.52
C SER A 160 8.10 -13.23 5.25
N LEU A 161 8.04 -13.60 6.54
CA LEU A 161 9.23 -13.87 7.37
C LEU A 161 9.97 -15.13 6.93
N THR A 162 9.25 -16.14 6.46
CA THR A 162 9.82 -17.42 6.00
C THR A 162 10.14 -17.44 4.50
N LYS A 163 9.81 -16.37 3.76
CA LYS A 163 9.99 -16.24 2.30
C LYS A 163 9.25 -17.33 1.51
N GLN A 164 8.03 -17.64 1.93
CA GLN A 164 7.16 -18.65 1.35
C GLN A 164 5.94 -17.99 0.68
N PRO A 165 6.07 -17.49 -0.57
CA PRO A 165 4.98 -16.80 -1.24
C PRO A 165 3.77 -17.73 -1.38
N GLU A 166 2.57 -17.16 -1.25
CA GLU A 166 1.32 -17.91 -1.42
C GLU A 166 1.17 -18.41 -2.87
N PHE A 167 1.49 -17.55 -3.83
CA PHE A 167 1.40 -17.85 -5.25
C PHE A 167 2.79 -17.90 -5.86
N MET A 168 3.12 -19.05 -6.46
CA MET A 168 4.36 -19.22 -7.21
C MET A 168 4.21 -18.65 -8.62
N LYS A 169 5.20 -17.86 -9.07
CA LYS A 169 5.28 -17.47 -10.48
C LYS A 169 5.53 -18.72 -11.32
N ASN A 170 4.61 -19.03 -12.22
CA ASN A 170 4.82 -20.09 -13.21
C ASN A 170 5.98 -19.72 -14.14
N ALA A 171 6.65 -20.74 -14.68
CA ALA A 171 7.63 -20.53 -15.73
C ALA A 171 6.98 -19.84 -16.94
N LEU A 172 7.77 -18.98 -17.62
CA LEU A 172 7.30 -18.31 -18.82
C LEU A 172 6.97 -19.35 -19.91
N GLY A 173 5.81 -19.19 -20.54
CA GLY A 173 5.50 -19.89 -21.78
C GLY A 173 6.32 -19.33 -22.96
N PRO A 174 6.31 -20.00 -24.11
CA PRO A 174 6.90 -19.45 -25.34
C PRO A 174 6.20 -18.14 -25.72
N LEU A 175 6.96 -17.20 -26.32
CA LEU A 175 6.40 -15.95 -26.82
C LEU A 175 5.41 -16.22 -27.96
N PRO A 176 4.20 -15.64 -27.95
CA PRO A 176 3.26 -15.77 -29.06
C PRO A 176 3.75 -14.95 -30.27
N GLU A 177 3.70 -15.54 -31.45
CA GLU A 177 3.89 -14.81 -32.71
C GLU A 177 2.61 -14.05 -33.07
N LEU A 178 2.67 -12.72 -33.06
CA LEU A 178 1.56 -11.84 -33.42
C LEU A 178 1.85 -11.21 -34.79
N PRO A 179 1.13 -11.59 -35.87
CA PRO A 179 1.34 -10.99 -37.17
C PRO A 179 0.93 -9.50 -37.17
N PRO A 180 1.61 -8.64 -37.97
CA PRO A 180 1.26 -7.24 -38.08
C PRO A 180 -0.15 -7.07 -38.67
N ASN A 181 -0.97 -6.22 -38.05
CA ASN A 181 -2.22 -5.78 -38.65
C ASN A 181 -1.91 -4.96 -39.92
N PRO A 182 -2.62 -5.18 -41.04
CA PRO A 182 -2.45 -4.35 -42.22
C PRO A 182 -2.81 -2.88 -41.89
N PRO A 183 -2.09 -1.90 -42.45
CA PRO A 183 -2.39 -0.50 -42.21
C PRO A 183 -3.79 -0.17 -42.76
N ALA A 184 -4.74 0.10 -41.86
CA ALA A 184 -5.95 0.83 -42.21
C ALA A 184 -5.59 2.32 -42.36
N PHE A 185 -6.26 3.00 -43.29
CA PHE A 185 -6.07 4.40 -43.72
C PHE A 185 -5.08 4.65 -44.86
N ALA A 186 -5.45 4.16 -46.05
CA ALA A 186 -5.34 4.99 -47.25
C ALA A 186 -6.59 5.88 -47.31
N GLY A 187 -6.39 7.21 -47.21
CA GLY A 187 -7.36 8.21 -47.66
C GLY A 187 -8.41 8.66 -46.65
N ALA A 188 -8.08 9.67 -45.84
CA ALA A 188 -9.05 10.66 -45.39
C ALA A 188 -8.32 11.96 -45.02
N SER A 189 -8.39 12.93 -45.92
CA SER A 189 -8.05 14.34 -45.70
C SER A 189 -9.12 14.95 -44.78
N TYR A 190 -8.74 15.47 -43.62
CA TYR A 190 -9.63 16.29 -42.79
C TYR A 190 -9.26 17.77 -42.86
N ALA A 191 -10.22 18.54 -43.37
CA ALA A 191 -10.23 19.99 -43.40
C ALA A 191 -10.40 20.57 -41.98
N ALA A 192 -9.75 21.70 -41.75
CA ALA A 192 -9.76 22.43 -40.48
C ALA A 192 -10.99 23.34 -40.31
N ALA A 193 -11.54 23.39 -39.08
CA ALA A 193 -12.13 24.57 -38.38
C ALA A 193 -12.85 24.12 -37.09
N PRO A 194 -13.18 25.01 -36.14
CA PRO A 194 -12.35 26.02 -35.48
C PRO A 194 -12.26 25.77 -33.95
N THR A 195 -11.21 26.29 -33.32
CA THR A 195 -11.00 26.26 -31.86
C THR A 195 -11.75 27.39 -31.19
N ASN A 196 -12.55 27.07 -30.16
CA ASN A 196 -13.07 28.06 -29.21
C ASN A 196 -12.28 27.93 -27.90
N SER A 197 -11.66 29.03 -27.52
CA SER A 197 -10.77 29.23 -26.38
C SER A 197 -11.54 29.60 -25.12
N VAL A 198 -11.22 28.96 -24.00
CA VAL A 198 -11.31 29.54 -22.65
C VAL A 198 -10.13 29.06 -21.80
N ASP A 199 -9.66 29.98 -20.97
CA ASP A 199 -8.37 30.02 -20.27
C ASP A 199 -7.99 28.76 -19.48
N ALA A 200 -6.77 28.30 -19.72
CA ALA A 200 -6.04 27.36 -18.88
C ALA A 200 -4.70 28.00 -18.51
N ASP A 201 -4.47 28.04 -17.20
CA ASP A 201 -3.30 28.58 -16.53
C ASP A 201 -1.99 28.00 -17.12
N GLU A 202 -1.10 28.91 -17.50
CA GLU A 202 0.06 28.70 -18.35
C GLU A 202 1.22 28.12 -17.52
N THR A 203 1.36 26.79 -17.52
CA THR A 203 2.65 26.16 -17.17
C THR A 203 3.49 26.02 -18.44
N VAL A 204 4.38 26.99 -18.62
CA VAL A 204 5.28 27.12 -19.78
C VAL A 204 6.11 25.84 -19.96
N ALA A 205 5.81 25.09 -21.02
CA ALA A 205 6.67 24.01 -21.49
C ALA A 205 7.98 24.60 -22.06
N PRO A 206 9.16 24.04 -21.73
CA PRO A 206 10.43 24.52 -22.25
C PRO A 206 10.54 24.28 -23.77
N PRO A 207 11.30 25.12 -24.51
CA PRO A 207 11.39 25.05 -25.97
C PRO A 207 12.03 23.73 -26.46
N MET A 208 11.41 23.10 -27.48
CA MET A 208 11.77 21.78 -28.04
C MET A 208 13.13 21.68 -28.76
N SER A 209 14.01 22.67 -28.68
CA SER A 209 15.30 22.68 -29.39
C SER A 209 16.47 22.02 -28.63
N ASP A 210 16.28 21.57 -27.38
CA ASP A 210 17.33 20.96 -26.52
C ASP A 210 16.96 19.58 -25.94
N VAL A 211 16.06 18.82 -26.58
CA VAL A 211 15.63 17.52 -26.04
C VAL A 211 16.73 16.47 -26.19
N SER A 212 17.23 15.95 -25.06
CA SER A 212 18.26 14.91 -25.01
C SER A 212 17.74 13.57 -25.59
N PRO A 213 18.62 12.65 -26.03
CA PRO A 213 18.20 11.30 -26.39
C PRO A 213 17.47 10.56 -25.25
N GLY A 214 17.89 10.77 -23.99
CA GLY A 214 17.26 10.20 -22.80
C GLY A 214 15.81 10.69 -22.65
N GLN A 215 15.62 12.01 -22.72
CA GLN A 215 14.31 12.67 -22.68
C GLN A 215 13.39 12.21 -23.81
N ARG A 216 13.91 12.06 -25.05
CA ARG A 216 13.13 11.52 -26.18
C ARG A 216 12.67 10.08 -25.94
N ASN A 217 13.55 9.23 -25.43
CA ASN A 217 13.23 7.83 -25.14
C ASN A 217 12.22 7.71 -23.99
N ALA A 218 12.42 8.47 -22.91
CA ALA A 218 11.50 8.52 -21.78
C ALA A 218 10.12 9.02 -22.21
N LEU A 219 10.05 10.06 -23.04
CA LEU A 219 8.79 10.59 -23.58
C LEU A 219 8.08 9.58 -24.49
N ALA A 220 8.83 8.88 -25.36
CA ALA A 220 8.26 7.83 -26.19
C ALA A 220 7.66 6.70 -25.33
N LYS A 221 8.36 6.32 -24.25
CA LYS A 221 7.90 5.30 -23.30
C LYS A 221 6.68 5.75 -22.50
N ALA A 222 6.68 6.99 -22.01
CA ALA A 222 5.55 7.60 -21.31
C ALA A 222 4.28 7.56 -22.17
N ARG A 223 4.39 7.96 -23.43
CA ARG A 223 3.27 7.92 -24.40
C ARG A 223 2.85 6.51 -24.75
N GLU A 224 3.75 5.53 -24.74
CA GLU A 224 3.41 4.11 -24.89
C GLU A 224 2.55 3.62 -23.72
N TYR A 225 2.97 3.89 -22.49
CA TYR A 225 2.21 3.51 -21.30
C TYR A 225 0.80 4.09 -21.31
N LEU A 226 0.68 5.39 -21.57
CA LEU A 226 -0.60 6.09 -21.60
C LEU A 226 -1.55 5.62 -22.73
N ARG A 227 -1.05 4.90 -23.74
CA ARG A 227 -1.91 4.23 -24.75
C ARG A 227 -2.48 2.91 -24.24
N TYR A 228 -1.79 2.22 -23.34
CA TYR A 228 -2.16 0.89 -22.87
C TYR A 228 -2.95 0.91 -21.57
N THR A 229 -2.57 1.78 -20.62
CA THR A 229 -3.22 1.89 -19.32
C THR A 229 -3.20 3.33 -18.82
N ALA A 230 -4.12 3.63 -17.89
CA ALA A 230 -4.13 4.92 -17.23
C ALA A 230 -3.10 4.98 -16.09
N PHE A 231 -2.52 6.17 -15.92
CA PHE A 231 -1.54 6.47 -14.88
C PHE A 231 -1.79 7.84 -14.26
N SER A 232 -1.49 7.97 -12.97
CA SER A 232 -1.28 9.26 -12.33
C SER A 232 0.06 9.86 -12.78
N ARG A 233 0.25 11.16 -12.58
CA ARG A 233 1.54 11.84 -12.86
C ARG A 233 2.70 11.16 -12.11
N SER A 234 2.51 10.97 -10.81
CA SER A 234 3.50 10.35 -9.92
C SER A 234 3.68 8.86 -10.23
N GLY A 235 2.62 8.15 -10.58
CA GLY A 235 2.69 6.75 -11.00
C GLY A 235 3.48 6.56 -12.29
N LEU A 236 3.24 7.37 -13.32
CA LEU A 236 4.00 7.31 -14.57
C LEU A 236 5.47 7.68 -14.37
N LEU A 237 5.74 8.68 -13.54
CA LEU A 237 7.10 9.07 -13.17
C LEU A 237 7.84 7.92 -12.49
N ASN A 238 7.23 7.30 -11.48
CA ASN A 238 7.80 6.16 -10.76
C ASN A 238 8.04 4.96 -11.69
N GLN A 239 7.10 4.71 -12.61
CA GLN A 239 7.23 3.64 -13.60
C GLN A 239 8.47 3.84 -14.47
N LEU A 240 8.66 5.04 -15.02
CA LEU A 240 9.84 5.36 -15.83
C LEU A 240 11.14 5.29 -15.02
N ALA A 241 11.15 5.82 -13.79
CA ALA A 241 12.32 5.74 -12.92
C ALA A 241 12.70 4.28 -12.60
N SER A 242 11.72 3.40 -12.38
CA SER A 242 11.96 1.97 -12.12
C SER A 242 12.54 1.22 -13.32
N GLU A 243 12.34 1.74 -14.53
CA GLU A 243 12.90 1.22 -15.78
C GLU A 243 14.30 1.78 -16.09
N GLY A 244 14.85 2.60 -15.20
CA GLY A 244 16.21 3.11 -15.30
C GLY A 244 16.36 4.41 -16.10
N PHE A 245 15.25 5.09 -16.41
CA PHE A 245 15.34 6.48 -16.87
C PHE A 245 15.83 7.37 -15.72
N SER A 246 16.65 8.37 -16.03
CA SER A 246 17.04 9.36 -15.02
C SER A 246 15.80 10.13 -14.55
N MET A 247 15.85 10.67 -13.32
CA MET A 247 14.74 11.47 -12.79
C MET A 247 14.41 12.65 -13.71
N ASP A 248 15.43 13.35 -14.20
CA ASP A 248 15.28 14.49 -15.11
C ASP A 248 14.62 14.08 -16.44
N ASP A 249 14.97 12.92 -17.00
CA ASP A 249 14.35 12.40 -18.23
C ASP A 249 12.88 11.99 -18.00
N ALA A 250 12.58 11.37 -16.85
CA ALA A 250 11.23 10.93 -16.48
C ALA A 250 10.30 12.12 -16.18
N GLU A 251 10.77 13.13 -15.44
CA GLU A 251 10.04 14.37 -15.19
C GLU A 251 9.72 15.10 -16.49
N PHE A 252 10.73 15.25 -17.35
CA PHE A 252 10.55 15.83 -18.68
C PHE A 252 9.51 15.05 -19.49
N ALA A 253 9.58 13.72 -19.49
CA ALA A 253 8.67 12.85 -20.22
C ALA A 253 7.23 12.97 -19.75
N VAL A 254 6.99 12.96 -18.43
CA VAL A 254 5.66 13.13 -17.84
C VAL A 254 5.10 14.52 -18.18
N ALA A 255 5.90 15.58 -18.01
CA ALA A 255 5.48 16.95 -18.35
C ALA A 255 5.15 17.12 -19.84
N SER A 256 5.91 16.45 -20.72
CA SER A 256 5.81 16.58 -22.18
C SER A 256 4.90 15.53 -22.84
N ALA A 257 4.35 14.59 -22.06
CA ALA A 257 3.54 13.50 -22.57
C ALA A 257 2.27 14.00 -23.30
N GLY A 258 1.76 15.18 -22.91
CA GLY A 258 0.51 15.74 -23.42
C GLY A 258 -0.72 15.03 -22.86
N ALA A 259 -0.60 14.39 -21.70
CA ALA A 259 -1.71 13.67 -21.07
C ALA A 259 -2.68 14.65 -20.42
N ALA A 260 -3.98 14.47 -20.67
CA ALA A 260 -5.04 15.07 -19.87
C ALA A 260 -5.19 14.28 -18.57
N TRP A 261 -4.58 14.76 -17.49
CA TRP A 261 -4.47 14.02 -16.22
C TRP A 261 -5.83 13.72 -15.57
N ASP A 262 -6.79 14.63 -15.70
CA ASP A 262 -8.17 14.39 -15.31
C ASP A 262 -8.81 13.22 -16.06
N GLU A 263 -8.55 13.11 -17.37
CA GLU A 263 -9.03 11.98 -18.17
C GLU A 263 -8.33 10.66 -17.79
N GLN A 264 -7.08 10.71 -17.35
CA GLN A 264 -6.38 9.53 -16.86
C GLN A 264 -7.03 8.99 -15.58
N ALA A 265 -7.40 9.87 -14.65
CA ALA A 265 -8.13 9.47 -13.45
C ALA A 265 -9.48 8.81 -13.80
N ALA A 266 -10.25 9.41 -14.73
CA ALA A 266 -11.53 8.86 -15.18
C ALA A 266 -11.37 7.50 -15.89
N LYS A 267 -10.35 7.34 -16.74
CA LYS A 267 -10.04 6.05 -17.38
C LYS A 267 -9.68 4.99 -16.34
N LYS A 268 -8.84 5.33 -15.36
CA LYS A 268 -8.45 4.41 -14.29
C LYS A 268 -9.63 4.01 -13.41
N ALA A 269 -10.48 4.97 -13.06
CA ALA A 269 -11.72 4.73 -12.33
C ALA A 269 -12.62 3.72 -13.05
N GLY A 270 -12.80 3.90 -14.38
CA GLY A 270 -13.56 2.97 -15.21
C GLY A 270 -12.94 1.56 -15.28
N GLN A 271 -11.61 1.47 -15.39
CA GLN A 271 -10.89 0.19 -15.35
C GLN A 271 -11.11 -0.55 -14.03
N TYR A 272 -11.07 0.16 -12.90
CA TYR A 272 -11.32 -0.42 -11.59
C TYR A 272 -12.73 -1.01 -11.50
N LEU A 273 -13.76 -0.21 -11.80
CA LEU A 273 -15.15 -0.66 -11.72
C LEU A 273 -15.52 -1.77 -12.70
N ALA A 274 -14.69 -2.00 -13.74
CA ALA A 274 -14.84 -3.12 -14.67
C ALA A 274 -14.31 -4.45 -14.10
N HIS A 275 -13.39 -4.41 -13.14
CA HIS A 275 -12.69 -5.60 -12.64
C HIS A 275 -12.93 -5.88 -11.16
N ILE A 276 -13.24 -4.87 -10.35
CA ILE A 276 -13.40 -4.97 -8.90
C ILE A 276 -14.64 -4.17 -8.50
N ALA A 277 -15.48 -4.76 -7.64
CA ALA A 277 -16.60 -4.05 -7.05
C ALA A 277 -16.11 -3.10 -5.94
N LEU A 278 -16.33 -1.80 -6.14
CA LEU A 278 -15.94 -0.75 -5.20
C LEU A 278 -17.10 0.21 -4.95
N SER A 279 -17.16 0.73 -3.73
CA SER A 279 -18.01 1.86 -3.37
C SER A 279 -17.48 3.16 -3.98
N ARG A 280 -18.30 4.22 -3.99
CA ARG A 280 -17.86 5.54 -4.45
C ARG A 280 -16.66 6.04 -3.63
N GLU A 281 -16.73 5.90 -2.31
CA GLU A 281 -15.63 6.27 -1.41
C GLU A 281 -14.41 5.35 -1.59
N GLY A 282 -14.63 4.03 -1.72
CA GLY A 282 -13.56 3.07 -1.99
C GLY A 282 -12.81 3.38 -3.28
N LEU A 283 -13.52 3.76 -4.35
CA LEU A 283 -12.90 4.15 -5.62
C LEU A 283 -12.11 5.45 -5.50
N LEU A 284 -12.60 6.44 -4.75
CA LEU A 284 -11.87 7.68 -4.47
C LEU A 284 -10.53 7.37 -3.78
N ASN A 285 -10.60 6.61 -2.68
CA ASN A 285 -9.43 6.22 -1.90
C ASN A 285 -8.44 5.40 -2.74
N GLN A 286 -8.94 4.52 -3.61
CA GLN A 286 -8.10 3.73 -4.50
C GLN A 286 -7.31 4.61 -5.47
N LEU A 287 -7.95 5.58 -6.12
CA LEU A 287 -7.28 6.50 -7.05
C LEU A 287 -6.24 7.37 -6.33
N VAL A 288 -6.58 7.90 -5.15
CA VAL A 288 -5.63 8.69 -4.34
C VAL A 288 -4.42 7.85 -3.94
N SER A 289 -4.62 6.58 -3.57
CA SER A 289 -3.52 5.67 -3.22
C SER A 289 -2.58 5.36 -4.40
N GLU A 290 -3.09 5.43 -5.63
CA GLU A 290 -2.30 5.31 -6.86
C GLU A 290 -1.63 6.63 -7.30
N GLY A 291 -1.76 7.68 -6.49
CA GLY A 291 -1.07 8.94 -6.68
C GLY A 291 -1.79 9.93 -7.59
N PHE A 292 -3.07 9.72 -7.90
CA PHE A 292 -3.93 10.78 -8.43
C PHE A 292 -4.21 11.80 -7.32
N SER A 293 -4.34 13.07 -7.66
CA SER A 293 -4.78 14.07 -6.68
C SER A 293 -6.24 13.83 -6.29
N GLU A 294 -6.61 14.27 -5.08
CA GLU A 294 -7.98 14.21 -4.60
C GLU A 294 -8.93 14.91 -5.59
N SER A 295 -8.54 16.10 -6.07
CA SER A 295 -9.33 16.87 -7.03
C SER A 295 -9.52 16.17 -8.39
N GLU A 296 -8.48 15.53 -8.94
CA GLU A 296 -8.60 14.72 -10.17
C GLU A 296 -9.53 13.53 -9.95
N SER A 297 -9.43 12.89 -8.79
CA SER A 297 -10.22 11.71 -8.42
C SER A 297 -11.69 12.09 -8.21
N GLU A 298 -11.98 13.17 -7.50
CA GLU A 298 -13.34 13.70 -7.34
C GLU A 298 -13.97 14.07 -8.68
N ARG A 299 -13.22 14.74 -9.57
CA ARG A 299 -13.69 15.05 -10.92
C ARG A 299 -13.96 13.80 -11.74
N ALA A 300 -13.10 12.77 -11.64
CA ALA A 300 -13.32 11.49 -12.27
C ALA A 300 -14.62 10.84 -11.78
N LEU A 301 -14.86 10.84 -10.47
CA LEU A 301 -16.07 10.28 -9.86
C LEU A 301 -17.33 11.10 -10.14
N ALA A 302 -17.22 12.40 -10.36
CA ALA A 302 -18.35 13.24 -10.75
C ALA A 302 -18.80 12.95 -12.19
N ASN A 303 -17.88 12.56 -13.06
CA ASN A 303 -18.14 12.32 -14.47
C ASN A 303 -18.38 10.84 -14.81
N ILE A 304 -18.00 9.92 -13.91
CA ILE A 304 -18.24 8.50 -14.11
C ILE A 304 -19.72 8.19 -13.92
N ARG A 305 -20.36 7.63 -14.97
CA ARG A 305 -21.75 7.19 -14.92
C ARG A 305 -21.85 5.77 -14.31
N ALA A 306 -21.33 5.61 -13.10
CA ALA A 306 -21.38 4.35 -12.39
C ALA A 306 -22.74 4.18 -11.69
N ASP A 307 -23.32 2.98 -11.79
CA ASP A 307 -24.43 2.57 -10.93
C ASP A 307 -23.84 1.99 -9.63
N TRP A 308 -23.84 2.80 -8.58
CA TRP A 308 -23.27 2.41 -7.29
C TRP A 308 -24.08 1.31 -6.60
N THR A 309 -25.38 1.21 -6.88
CA THR A 309 -26.20 0.09 -6.38
C THR A 309 -25.81 -1.21 -7.09
N GLU A 310 -25.55 -1.15 -8.41
CA GLU A 310 -25.03 -2.32 -9.15
C GLU A 310 -23.65 -2.76 -8.61
N GLN A 311 -22.78 -1.82 -8.27
CA GLN A 311 -21.49 -2.13 -7.65
C GLN A 311 -21.65 -2.78 -6.27
N ALA A 312 -22.59 -2.30 -5.45
CA ALA A 312 -22.93 -2.92 -4.17
C ALA A 312 -23.45 -4.36 -4.37
N VAL A 313 -24.29 -4.60 -5.38
CA VAL A 313 -24.78 -5.95 -5.72
C VAL A 313 -23.64 -6.87 -6.15
N LYS A 314 -22.70 -6.39 -6.97
CA LYS A 314 -21.50 -7.17 -7.35
C LYS A 314 -20.70 -7.55 -6.11
N LYS A 315 -20.46 -6.59 -5.21
CA LYS A 315 -19.73 -6.84 -3.96
C LYS A 315 -20.46 -7.82 -3.04
N ALA A 316 -21.77 -7.68 -2.93
CA ALA A 316 -22.63 -8.58 -2.17
C ALA A 316 -22.52 -10.02 -2.67
N LYS A 317 -22.53 -10.22 -4.00
CA LYS A 317 -22.34 -11.54 -4.62
C LYS A 317 -20.96 -12.11 -4.34
N GLU A 318 -19.89 -11.29 -4.39
CA GLU A 318 -18.53 -11.73 -4.01
C GLU A 318 -18.49 -12.30 -2.58
N TYR A 319 -19.11 -11.62 -1.61
CA TYR A 319 -19.16 -12.11 -0.23
C TYR A 319 -19.93 -13.43 -0.09
N LEU A 320 -21.05 -13.56 -0.79
CA LEU A 320 -21.86 -14.78 -0.77
C LEU A 320 -21.16 -15.97 -1.42
N VAL A 321 -20.24 -15.75 -2.35
CA VAL A 321 -19.36 -16.82 -2.87
C VAL A 321 -18.38 -17.30 -1.79
N GLN A 322 -17.91 -16.41 -0.93
CA GLN A 322 -16.91 -16.73 0.10
C GLN A 322 -17.51 -17.35 1.37
N GLY A 323 -18.79 -17.11 1.66
CA GLY A 323 -19.47 -17.70 2.81
C GLY A 323 -20.93 -17.27 2.97
N ALA A 324 -21.61 -17.91 3.91
CA ALA A 324 -23.00 -17.59 4.21
C ALA A 324 -23.10 -16.30 5.05
N PHE A 325 -23.87 -15.33 4.56
CA PHE A 325 -24.26 -14.14 5.30
C PHE A 325 -25.76 -14.20 5.65
N SER A 326 -26.18 -13.42 6.63
CA SER A 326 -27.58 -13.01 6.74
C SER A 326 -27.75 -11.69 5.98
N GLN A 327 -28.97 -11.38 5.53
CA GLN A 327 -29.26 -10.15 4.79
C GLN A 327 -28.81 -8.89 5.56
N SER A 328 -29.11 -8.83 6.86
CA SER A 328 -28.70 -7.71 7.73
C SER A 328 -27.16 -7.63 7.86
N ARG A 329 -26.46 -8.77 8.02
CA ARG A 329 -25.00 -8.78 8.10
C ARG A 329 -24.34 -8.37 6.79
N LEU A 330 -24.90 -8.81 5.65
CA LEU A 330 -24.41 -8.43 4.33
C LEU A 330 -24.56 -6.93 4.10
N SER A 331 -25.72 -6.35 4.46
CA SER A 331 -25.93 -4.90 4.40
C SER A 331 -24.93 -4.15 5.27
N SER A 332 -24.72 -4.57 6.53
CA SER A 332 -23.73 -3.91 7.40
C SER A 332 -22.31 -4.01 6.85
N GLN A 333 -21.95 -5.13 6.22
CA GLN A 333 -20.63 -5.30 5.61
C GLN A 333 -20.43 -4.36 4.41
N LEU A 334 -21.46 -4.17 3.58
CA LEU A 334 -21.38 -3.23 2.45
C LEU A 334 -21.29 -1.79 2.92
N VAL A 335 -21.98 -1.41 4.01
CA VAL A 335 -21.80 -0.08 4.61
C VAL A 335 -20.37 0.11 5.13
N PHE A 336 -19.79 -0.93 5.73
CA PHE A 336 -18.38 -0.91 6.15
C PHE A 336 -17.41 -0.75 4.96
N ASP A 337 -17.73 -1.33 3.80
CA ASP A 337 -16.97 -1.16 2.56
C ASP A 337 -17.18 0.23 1.89
N GLY A 338 -17.93 1.13 2.53
CA GLY A 338 -18.15 2.52 2.09
C GLY A 338 -19.33 2.72 1.14
N PHE A 339 -20.21 1.71 0.98
CA PHE A 339 -21.49 1.92 0.29
C PHE A 339 -22.46 2.67 1.21
N THR A 340 -23.37 3.46 0.62
CA THR A 340 -24.42 4.11 1.41
C THR A 340 -25.40 3.08 1.97
N GLU A 341 -26.11 3.42 3.06
CA GLU A 341 -27.12 2.53 3.65
C GLU A 341 -28.17 2.08 2.63
N ASN A 342 -28.59 2.98 1.74
CA ASN A 342 -29.57 2.69 0.70
C ASN A 342 -29.03 1.68 -0.33
N GLU A 343 -27.80 1.88 -0.82
CA GLU A 343 -27.15 0.96 -1.77
C GLU A 343 -26.94 -0.42 -1.14
N ALA A 344 -26.44 -0.45 0.10
CA ALA A 344 -26.17 -1.67 0.84
C ALA A 344 -27.46 -2.48 1.13
N THR A 345 -28.52 -1.81 1.57
CA THR A 345 -29.80 -2.46 1.87
C THR A 345 -30.46 -2.99 0.59
N ALA A 346 -30.42 -2.20 -0.49
CA ALA A 346 -30.93 -2.61 -1.79
C ALA A 346 -30.16 -3.82 -2.34
N ALA A 347 -28.83 -3.81 -2.28
CA ALA A 347 -27.98 -4.90 -2.73
C ALA A 347 -28.16 -6.19 -1.92
N ALA A 348 -28.27 -6.06 -0.59
CA ALA A 348 -28.57 -7.19 0.28
C ALA A 348 -29.97 -7.77 0.02
N ALA A 349 -30.96 -6.96 -0.36
CA ALA A 349 -32.28 -7.46 -0.75
C ALA A 349 -32.29 -8.14 -2.12
N ASP A 350 -31.57 -7.59 -3.11
CA ASP A 350 -31.47 -8.14 -4.46
C ASP A 350 -30.81 -9.53 -4.48
N THR A 351 -29.81 -9.77 -3.62
CA THR A 351 -29.02 -11.00 -3.62
C THR A 351 -29.68 -12.21 -2.94
N TYR A 352 -30.82 -12.03 -2.27
CA TYR A 352 -31.57 -13.11 -1.59
C TYR A 352 -32.88 -13.49 -2.30
N GLN A 353 -33.12 -12.97 -3.51
CA GLN A 353 -34.19 -13.41 -4.40
C GLN A 353 -33.72 -14.61 -5.24
#